data_AF-A0A2H0E1T8-F1
#
_entry.id   AF-A0A2H0E1T8-F1
#
_cell.length_a   1.000
_cell.length_b   1.000
_cell.length_c   1.000
_cell.angle_alpha   90.00
_cell.angle_beta   90.00
_cell.angle_gamma   90.00
#
_symmetry.space_group_name_H-M   'P 1'
#
loop_
_entity.id
_entity.type
_entity.pdbx_description
1 polymer ?
#
loop_
_entity_poly.entity_id
_entity_poly.type
_entity_poly.pdbx_seq_one_letter_code
_entity_poly.pdbx_strand_id
1 'polypeptide(L)'
;MAQTDSKLTWLPQKTFELEFSLPWTEVKKTHNQVLDELVKTTDLKGFRKGKAPKDLVEKQVDKGRLYGEVINRLLPESYAAAVKKHQLKPALGPKITIIKAEENQPWQFKAKSCELPEVKLGNYEGTVRSALIKSNLEKKELTQTQKFNLIAQALIAEVKPDLPELLIESERDRLLAKLLAELQKLGLTIDQYAGSNQKTVEQIKAEYAQTAVNSLKLELILQSIAEAKKFTVTDAEIDKMIAEAGDPKLKQQLNTPSERAYIGVVLRKKKAIDFLTALG
;
A
#
# COMPACT_ATOMS: atom_id res chain seq x y z
N MET A 1 -13.48 -19.25 -17.45
CA MET A 1 -12.45 -18.78 -16.50
C MET A 1 -11.15 -18.84 -17.25
N ALA A 2 -10.46 -17.71 -17.39
CA ALA A 2 -9.20 -17.65 -18.13
C ALA A 2 -8.21 -18.64 -17.49
N GLN A 3 -7.80 -19.66 -18.25
CA GLN A 3 -6.66 -20.49 -17.88
C GLN A 3 -5.41 -19.67 -18.21
N THR A 4 -5.06 -18.76 -17.31
CA THR A 4 -3.83 -18.01 -17.45
C THR A 4 -2.69 -18.91 -17.01
N ASP A 5 -1.88 -19.35 -17.98
CA ASP A 5 -0.57 -19.93 -17.67
C ASP A 5 0.27 -18.86 -17.00
N SER A 6 0.49 -19.06 -15.71
CA SER A 6 1.25 -18.15 -14.84
C SER A 6 2.43 -18.87 -14.23
N LYS A 7 3.62 -18.28 -14.37
CA LYS A 7 4.88 -18.73 -13.82
C LYS A 7 5.26 -17.84 -12.65
N LEU A 8 5.46 -18.45 -11.48
CA LEU A 8 5.90 -17.78 -10.26
C LEU A 8 7.42 -17.88 -10.12
N THR A 9 8.06 -16.76 -9.82
CA THR A 9 9.48 -16.68 -9.45
C THR A 9 9.61 -15.94 -8.12
N TRP A 10 10.21 -16.56 -7.12
CA TRP A 10 10.55 -15.88 -5.86
C TRP A 10 11.87 -15.13 -6.00
N LEU A 11 11.88 -13.92 -5.47
CA LEU A 11 13.04 -13.03 -5.34
C LEU A 11 13.39 -12.88 -3.85
N PRO A 12 14.55 -12.27 -3.51
CA PRO A 12 14.90 -11.98 -2.13
C PRO A 12 13.83 -11.20 -1.37
N GLN A 13 13.89 -11.26 -0.03
CA GLN A 13 13.04 -10.49 0.88
C GLN A 13 11.53 -10.70 0.63
N LYS A 14 11.10 -11.95 0.39
CA LYS A 14 9.69 -12.30 0.11
C LYS A 14 9.07 -11.53 -1.06
N THR A 15 9.90 -11.03 -1.98
CA THR A 15 9.45 -10.44 -3.23
C THR A 15 9.16 -11.57 -4.22
N PHE A 16 8.18 -11.41 -5.09
CA PHE A 16 7.88 -12.37 -6.13
C PHE A 16 7.50 -11.69 -7.44
N GLU A 17 7.72 -12.42 -8.53
CA GLU A 17 7.29 -12.06 -9.87
C GLU A 17 6.36 -13.14 -10.42
N LEU A 18 5.25 -12.69 -10.99
CA LEU A 18 4.31 -13.51 -11.75
C LEU A 18 4.40 -13.11 -13.22
N GLU A 19 4.86 -14.03 -14.04
CA GLU A 19 4.79 -13.90 -15.49
C GLU A 19 3.56 -14.63 -15.98
N PHE A 20 2.72 -13.97 -16.78
CA PHE A 20 1.50 -14.58 -17.28
C PHE A 20 1.14 -14.08 -18.68
N SER A 21 0.47 -14.96 -19.43
CA SER A 21 0.09 -14.74 -20.82
C SER A 21 -1.42 -14.70 -20.97
N LEU A 22 -1.94 -13.68 -21.65
CA LEU A 22 -3.34 -13.55 -22.01
C LEU A 22 -3.51 -13.98 -23.48
N PRO A 23 -4.28 -15.04 -23.75
CA PRO A 23 -4.56 -15.46 -25.12
C PRO A 23 -5.22 -14.33 -25.93
N TRP A 24 -4.83 -14.20 -27.21
CA TRP A 24 -5.41 -13.18 -28.10
C TRP A 24 -6.94 -13.28 -28.21
N THR A 25 -7.51 -14.48 -28.07
CA THR A 25 -8.96 -14.70 -28.08
C THR A 25 -9.68 -13.94 -26.97
N GLU A 26 -9.10 -13.89 -25.76
CA GLU A 26 -9.65 -13.15 -24.61
C GLU A 26 -9.42 -11.65 -24.75
N VAL A 27 -8.24 -11.27 -25.24
CA VAL A 27 -7.89 -9.88 -25.55
C VAL A 27 -8.87 -9.31 -26.57
N LYS A 28 -9.07 -10.01 -27.69
CA LYS A 28 -9.99 -9.61 -28.77
C LYS A 28 -11.44 -9.53 -28.29
N LYS A 29 -11.88 -10.46 -27.45
CA LYS A 29 -13.22 -10.42 -26.87
C LYS A 29 -13.43 -9.14 -26.05
N THR A 30 -12.48 -8.81 -25.18
CA THR A 30 -12.55 -7.62 -24.32
C THR A 30 -12.36 -6.34 -25.14
N HIS A 31 -11.48 -6.36 -26.14
CA HIS A 31 -11.31 -5.28 -27.10
C HIS A 31 -12.63 -4.89 -27.78
N ASN A 32 -13.38 -5.88 -28.26
CA ASN A 32 -14.68 -5.63 -28.88
C ASN A 32 -15.70 -5.04 -27.88
N GLN A 33 -15.67 -5.49 -26.62
CA GLN A 33 -16.54 -4.94 -25.57
C GLN A 33 -16.20 -3.48 -25.25
N VAL A 34 -14.91 -3.17 -25.11
CA VAL A 34 -14.44 -1.79 -24.89
C VAL A 34 -14.80 -0.92 -26.08
N LEU A 35 -14.60 -1.41 -27.31
CA LEU A 35 -14.96 -0.68 -28.52
C LEU A 35 -16.46 -0.35 -28.53
N ASP A 36 -17.33 -1.30 -28.20
CA ASP A 36 -18.79 -1.11 -28.14
C ASP A 36 -19.22 -0.03 -27.14
N GLU A 37 -18.49 0.12 -26.05
CA GLU A 37 -18.70 1.18 -25.08
C GLU A 37 -18.17 2.52 -25.57
N LEU A 38 -17.00 2.53 -26.20
CA LEU A 38 -16.44 3.74 -26.81
C LEU A 38 -17.34 4.27 -27.92
N VAL A 39 -17.94 3.42 -28.77
CA VAL A 39 -18.92 3.86 -29.80
C VAL A 39 -20.07 4.65 -29.19
N LYS A 40 -20.55 4.28 -27.99
CA LYS A 40 -21.67 4.96 -27.32
C LYS A 40 -21.30 6.35 -26.81
N THR A 41 -20.02 6.56 -26.49
CA THR A 41 -19.53 7.79 -25.82
C THR A 41 -18.80 8.73 -26.78
N THR A 42 -18.20 8.20 -27.85
CA THR A 42 -17.46 8.98 -28.84
C THR A 42 -18.39 9.80 -29.71
N ASP A 43 -18.12 11.10 -29.79
CA ASP A 43 -18.75 12.01 -30.73
C ASP A 43 -17.96 12.01 -32.03
N LEU A 44 -18.56 11.52 -33.11
CA LEU A 44 -17.94 11.45 -34.42
C LEU A 44 -18.60 12.45 -35.36
N LYS A 45 -17.78 13.30 -35.98
CA LYS A 45 -18.25 14.35 -36.90
C LYS A 45 -19.05 13.73 -38.04
N GLY A 46 -20.35 14.01 -38.09
CA GLY A 46 -21.30 13.47 -39.09
C GLY A 46 -22.14 12.29 -38.61
N PHE A 47 -21.91 11.73 -37.42
CA PHE A 47 -22.72 10.67 -36.82
C PHE A 47 -23.32 11.10 -35.49
N ARG A 48 -24.59 10.78 -35.27
CA ARG A 48 -25.21 10.97 -33.94
C ARG A 48 -24.54 10.02 -32.94
N LYS A 49 -24.25 10.50 -31.72
CA LYS A 49 -23.67 9.71 -30.62
C LYS A 49 -24.27 8.31 -30.54
N GLY A 50 -23.43 7.28 -30.54
CA GLY A 50 -23.83 5.87 -30.49
C GLY A 50 -24.33 5.24 -31.78
N LYS A 51 -24.32 5.94 -32.92
CA LYS A 51 -24.73 5.42 -34.25
C LYS A 51 -23.60 5.33 -35.27
N ALA A 52 -22.37 5.63 -34.86
CA ALA A 52 -21.23 5.51 -35.75
C ALA A 52 -20.81 4.04 -35.96
N PRO A 53 -20.42 3.64 -37.17
CA PRO A 53 -19.86 2.31 -37.45
C PRO A 53 -18.60 2.02 -36.63
N LYS A 54 -18.47 0.78 -36.11
CA LYS A 54 -17.35 0.35 -35.25
C LYS A 54 -15.99 0.57 -35.92
N ASP A 55 -15.88 0.22 -37.19
CA ASP A 55 -14.63 0.33 -37.97
C ASP A 55 -14.13 1.77 -38.13
N LEU A 56 -15.04 2.75 -38.14
CA LEU A 56 -14.69 4.17 -38.21
C LEU A 56 -14.29 4.72 -36.84
N VAL A 57 -14.96 4.25 -35.79
CA VAL A 57 -14.63 4.59 -34.40
C VAL A 57 -13.26 4.05 -34.04
N GLU A 58 -12.96 2.80 -34.38
CA GLU A 58 -11.66 2.17 -34.14
C GLU A 58 -10.50 2.90 -34.85
N LYS A 59 -10.74 3.42 -36.06
CA LYS A 59 -9.74 4.21 -36.80
C LYS A 59 -9.50 5.60 -36.21
N GLN A 60 -10.47 6.17 -35.50
CA GLN A 60 -10.40 7.53 -34.97
C GLN A 60 -10.09 7.57 -33.47
N VAL A 61 -10.37 6.49 -32.74
CA VAL A 61 -9.98 6.31 -31.34
C VAL A 61 -8.48 6.03 -31.27
N ASP A 62 -7.81 6.67 -30.32
CA ASP A 62 -6.41 6.38 -30.03
C ASP A 62 -6.23 4.91 -29.62
N LYS A 63 -5.43 4.16 -30.39
CA LYS A 63 -5.18 2.73 -30.14
C LYS A 63 -4.59 2.49 -28.75
N GLY A 64 -3.77 3.43 -28.25
CA GLY A 64 -3.21 3.37 -26.90
C GLY A 64 -4.29 3.40 -25.83
N ARG A 65 -5.28 4.29 -25.96
CA ARG A 65 -6.45 4.36 -25.07
C ARG A 65 -7.27 3.08 -25.11
N LEU A 66 -7.58 2.57 -26.30
CA LEU A 66 -8.36 1.34 -26.47
C LEU A 66 -7.68 0.15 -25.80
N TYR A 67 -6.39 -0.06 -26.08
CA TYR A 67 -5.63 -1.14 -25.46
C TYR A 67 -5.42 -0.94 -23.96
N GLY A 68 -5.23 0.30 -23.49
CA GLY A 68 -5.16 0.61 -22.06
C GLY A 68 -6.41 0.18 -21.29
N GLU A 69 -7.59 0.44 -21.84
CA GLU A 69 -8.87 -0.01 -21.25
C GLU A 69 -9.01 -1.54 -21.24
N VAL A 70 -8.55 -2.22 -22.29
CA VAL A 70 -8.53 -3.70 -22.33
C VAL A 70 -7.62 -4.26 -21.23
N ILE A 71 -6.43 -3.67 -21.08
CA ILE A 71 -5.46 -4.04 -20.03
C ILE A 71 -6.08 -3.84 -18.64
N ASN A 72 -6.71 -2.69 -18.39
CA ASN A 72 -7.33 -2.36 -17.10
C ASN A 72 -8.44 -3.34 -16.69
N ARG A 73 -9.11 -3.98 -17.66
CA ARG A 73 -10.15 -4.98 -17.39
C ARG A 73 -9.57 -6.38 -17.17
N LEU A 74 -8.65 -6.81 -18.04
CA LEU A 74 -8.17 -8.18 -18.04
C LEU A 74 -7.11 -8.46 -16.97
N LEU A 75 -6.24 -7.48 -16.68
CA LEU A 75 -5.15 -7.69 -15.74
C LEU A 75 -5.60 -7.97 -14.31
N PRO A 76 -6.58 -7.24 -13.72
CA PRO A 76 -6.98 -7.49 -12.34
C PRO A 76 -7.52 -8.90 -12.13
N GLU A 77 -8.36 -9.40 -13.04
CA GLU A 77 -8.93 -10.76 -12.96
C GLU A 77 -7.84 -11.83 -13.11
N SER A 78 -6.96 -11.67 -14.12
CA SER A 78 -5.89 -12.62 -14.39
C SER A 78 -4.85 -12.67 -13.26
N TYR A 79 -4.50 -11.50 -12.71
CA TYR A 79 -3.63 -11.40 -11.56
C TYR A 79 -4.26 -12.04 -10.31
N ALA A 80 -5.53 -11.76 -10.03
CA ALA A 80 -6.24 -12.36 -8.90
C ALA A 80 -6.31 -13.89 -9.01
N ALA A 81 -6.55 -14.41 -10.22
CA ALA A 81 -6.52 -15.85 -10.49
C ALA A 81 -5.13 -16.45 -10.25
N ALA A 82 -4.06 -15.79 -10.69
CA ALA A 82 -2.68 -16.23 -10.46
C ALA A 82 -2.31 -16.20 -8.97
N VAL A 83 -2.66 -15.13 -8.25
CA VAL A 83 -2.47 -15.02 -6.80
C VAL A 83 -3.19 -16.15 -6.07
N LYS A 84 -4.45 -16.45 -6.43
CA LYS A 84 -5.21 -17.55 -5.83
C LYS A 84 -4.62 -18.92 -6.14
N LYS A 85 -4.20 -19.15 -7.40
CA LYS A 85 -3.58 -20.42 -7.86
C LYS A 85 -2.32 -20.73 -7.06
N HIS A 86 -1.50 -19.71 -6.82
CA HIS A 86 -0.22 -19.83 -6.10
C HIS A 86 -0.34 -19.57 -4.59
N GLN A 87 -1.56 -19.32 -4.08
CA GLN A 87 -1.86 -19.05 -2.66
C GLN A 87 -1.03 -17.89 -2.07
N LEU A 88 -0.75 -16.89 -2.89
CA LEU A 88 0.07 -15.74 -2.51
C LEU A 88 -0.73 -14.76 -1.65
N LYS A 89 -0.04 -14.08 -0.75
CA LYS A 89 -0.57 -13.03 0.14
C LYS A 89 0.13 -11.70 -0.15
N PRO A 90 -0.12 -11.09 -1.32
CA PRO A 90 0.51 -9.83 -1.68
C PRO A 90 0.19 -8.75 -0.64
N ALA A 91 1.25 -8.12 -0.12
CA ALA A 91 1.15 -6.97 0.78
C ALA A 91 0.81 -5.68 0.01
N LEU A 92 1.18 -5.63 -1.28
CA LEU A 92 0.94 -4.49 -2.16
C LEU A 92 0.30 -4.91 -3.47
N GLY A 93 -0.37 -3.95 -4.12
CA GLY A 93 -0.75 -4.09 -5.52
C GLY A 93 0.47 -4.37 -6.40
N PRO A 94 0.32 -5.14 -7.49
CA PRO A 94 1.45 -5.50 -8.33
C PRO A 94 1.93 -4.31 -9.17
N LYS A 95 3.25 -4.17 -9.29
CA LYS A 95 3.86 -3.35 -10.33
C LYS A 95 3.85 -4.13 -11.63
N ILE A 96 3.01 -3.69 -12.58
CA ILE A 96 2.85 -4.34 -13.89
C ILE A 96 3.91 -3.81 -14.86
N THR A 97 4.56 -4.74 -15.57
CA THR A 97 5.42 -4.47 -16.73
C THR A 97 4.88 -5.24 -17.93
N ILE A 98 4.72 -4.54 -19.06
CA ILE A 98 4.30 -5.16 -20.32
C ILE A 98 5.55 -5.73 -20.99
N ILE A 99 5.59 -7.04 -21.20
CA ILE A 99 6.67 -7.69 -21.94
C ILE A 99 6.35 -7.65 -23.43
N LYS A 100 5.13 -8.05 -23.80
CA LYS A 100 4.66 -8.08 -25.18
C LYS A 100 3.17 -7.78 -25.26
N ALA A 101 2.78 -6.86 -26.13
CA ALA A 101 1.39 -6.52 -26.39
C ALA A 101 1.19 -6.20 -27.88
N GLU A 102 1.30 -7.24 -28.71
CA GLU A 102 1.14 -7.13 -30.16
C GLU A 102 -0.23 -7.66 -30.60
N GLU A 103 -0.75 -7.10 -31.68
CA GLU A 103 -2.02 -7.54 -32.26
C GLU A 103 -1.89 -8.98 -32.80
N ASN A 104 -2.96 -9.78 -32.67
CA ASN A 104 -3.00 -11.19 -33.09
C ASN A 104 -2.01 -12.12 -32.37
N GLN A 105 -1.41 -11.67 -31.27
CA GLN A 105 -0.51 -12.48 -30.46
C GLN A 105 -0.95 -12.49 -29.00
N PRO A 106 -0.61 -13.54 -28.23
CA PRO A 106 -0.82 -13.54 -26.79
C PRO A 106 -0.06 -12.39 -26.13
N TRP A 107 -0.73 -11.67 -25.24
CA TRP A 107 -0.11 -10.58 -24.50
C TRP A 107 0.58 -11.11 -23.25
N GLN A 108 1.81 -10.67 -23.01
CA GLN A 108 2.65 -11.15 -21.93
C GLN A 108 2.93 -10.03 -20.94
N PHE A 109 2.70 -10.33 -19.67
CA PHE A 109 2.87 -9.38 -18.57
C PHE A 109 3.72 -9.98 -17.47
N LYS A 110 4.41 -9.10 -16.77
CA LYS A 110 5.11 -9.38 -15.50
C LYS A 110 4.48 -8.54 -14.40
N ALA A 111 4.03 -9.19 -13.35
CA ALA A 111 3.56 -8.56 -12.13
C ALA A 111 4.56 -8.81 -11.01
N LYS A 112 5.16 -7.73 -10.48
CA LYS A 112 6.06 -7.79 -9.32
C LYS A 112 5.31 -7.34 -8.07
N SER A 113 5.31 -8.15 -7.02
CA SER A 113 4.78 -7.79 -5.70
C SER A 113 5.64 -8.43 -4.60
N CYS A 114 5.24 -8.32 -3.34
CA CYS A 114 5.91 -8.93 -2.20
C CYS A 114 4.90 -9.33 -1.14
N GLU A 115 5.28 -10.29 -0.30
CA GLU A 115 4.54 -10.61 0.92
C GLU A 115 5.15 -9.91 2.13
N LEU A 116 4.38 -9.78 3.20
CA LEU A 116 4.91 -9.28 4.47
C LEU A 116 5.97 -10.24 5.01
N PRO A 117 7.11 -9.74 5.50
CA PRO A 117 8.14 -10.60 6.07
C PRO A 117 7.72 -11.12 7.45
N GLU A 118 8.29 -12.27 7.81
CA GLU A 118 8.14 -12.81 9.16
C GLU A 118 9.00 -12.02 10.15
N VAL A 119 8.39 -11.59 11.26
CA VAL A 119 9.07 -10.83 12.30
C VAL A 119 9.46 -11.75 13.46
N LYS A 120 10.77 -11.85 13.71
CA LYS A 120 11.30 -12.55 14.88
C LYS A 120 11.52 -11.57 16.02
N LEU A 121 10.66 -11.60 17.03
CA LEU A 121 10.60 -10.58 18.10
C LEU A 121 11.78 -10.58 19.08
N GLY A 122 12.60 -11.62 19.16
CA GLY A 122 13.78 -11.65 20.04
C GLY A 122 13.44 -11.35 21.51
N ASN A 123 14.35 -10.67 22.22
CA ASN A 123 14.14 -10.23 23.61
C ASN A 123 13.63 -8.78 23.69
N TYR A 124 12.62 -8.44 22.89
CA TYR A 124 12.10 -7.08 22.81
C TYR A 124 11.65 -6.50 24.16
N GLU A 125 11.02 -7.31 25.03
CA GLU A 125 10.56 -6.83 26.34
C GLU A 125 11.73 -6.42 27.25
N GLY A 126 12.81 -7.21 27.27
CA GLY A 126 14.02 -6.90 28.04
C GLY A 126 14.72 -5.65 27.51
N THR A 127 14.81 -5.51 26.18
CA THR A 127 15.41 -4.33 25.54
C THR A 127 14.60 -3.06 25.84
N VAL A 128 13.26 -3.12 25.76
CA VAL A 128 12.37 -2.00 26.08
C VAL A 128 12.44 -1.63 27.56
N ARG A 129 12.36 -2.61 28.47
CA ARG A 129 12.49 -2.37 29.92
C ARG A 129 13.81 -1.68 30.26
N SER A 130 14.91 -2.16 29.67
CA SER A 130 16.24 -1.59 29.90
C SER A 130 16.33 -0.13 29.42
N ALA A 131 15.71 0.18 28.28
CA ALA A 131 15.66 1.55 27.77
C ALA A 131 14.84 2.48 28.69
N LEU A 132 13.66 2.05 29.14
CA LEU A 132 12.80 2.82 30.04
C LEU A 132 13.47 3.08 31.41
N ILE A 133 14.08 2.05 32.02
CA ILE A 133 14.78 2.19 33.30
C ILE A 133 15.95 3.18 33.18
N LYS A 134 16.77 3.07 32.12
CA LYS A 134 17.88 4.00 31.88
C LYS A 134 17.40 5.45 31.82
N SER A 135 16.28 5.71 31.13
CA SER A 135 15.72 7.06 31.06
C SER A 135 15.22 7.58 32.41
N ASN A 136 14.60 6.73 33.23
CA ASN A 136 14.13 7.13 34.57
C ASN A 136 15.30 7.45 35.51
N LEU A 137 16.41 6.71 35.41
CA LEU A 137 17.64 6.98 36.17
C LEU A 137 18.29 8.33 35.80
N GLU A 138 18.12 8.78 34.57
CA GLU A 138 18.56 10.11 34.11
C GLU A 138 17.65 11.27 34.60
N LYS A 139 16.63 10.99 35.43
CA LYS A 139 15.63 11.97 35.93
C LYS A 139 14.94 12.79 34.83
N LYS A 140 14.88 12.28 33.60
CA LYS A 140 14.09 12.90 32.53
C LYS A 140 12.63 12.50 32.71
N GLU A 141 11.77 13.41 33.14
CA GLU A 141 10.32 13.24 33.01
C GLU A 141 9.97 13.25 31.51
N LEU A 142 9.88 12.05 30.93
CA LEU A 142 9.52 11.91 29.52
C LEU A 142 8.02 12.10 29.34
N THR A 143 7.64 12.92 28.38
CA THR A 143 6.27 12.96 27.86
C THR A 143 5.89 11.61 27.24
N GLN A 144 4.59 11.34 27.07
CA GLN A 144 4.12 10.12 26.41
C GLN A 144 4.76 9.94 25.02
N THR A 145 4.90 11.03 24.26
CA THR A 145 5.55 11.02 22.95
C THR A 145 7.02 10.63 23.03
N GLN A 146 7.75 11.14 24.03
CA GLN A 146 9.17 10.79 24.20
C GLN A 146 9.34 9.34 24.66
N LYS A 147 8.48 8.84 25.53
CA LYS A 147 8.46 7.42 25.93
C LYS A 147 8.22 6.52 24.72
N PHE A 148 7.22 6.86 23.89
CA PHE A 148 6.93 6.11 22.67
C PHE A 148 8.13 6.10 21.72
N ASN A 149 8.78 7.24 21.48
CA ASN A 149 9.95 7.33 20.62
C ASN A 149 11.11 6.47 21.14
N LEU A 150 11.34 6.46 22.45
CA LEU A 150 12.37 5.63 23.09
C LEU A 150 12.06 4.13 22.90
N ILE A 151 10.81 3.71 23.14
CA ILE A 151 10.36 2.33 22.92
C ILE A 151 10.53 1.95 21.46
N ALA A 152 10.10 2.81 20.52
CA ALA A 152 10.21 2.56 19.09
C ALA A 152 11.67 2.37 18.66
N GLN A 153 12.59 3.21 19.13
CA GLN A 153 14.02 3.08 18.85
C GLN A 153 14.59 1.76 19.41
N ALA A 154 14.24 1.41 20.64
CA ALA A 154 14.66 0.15 21.27
C ALA A 154 14.16 -1.07 20.48
N LEU A 155 12.90 -1.06 20.04
CA LEU A 155 12.31 -2.11 19.22
C LEU A 155 12.98 -2.25 17.86
N ILE A 156 13.19 -1.14 17.15
CA ILE A 156 13.82 -1.13 15.82
C ILE A 156 15.29 -1.60 15.88
N ALA A 157 15.98 -1.33 16.98
CA ALA A 157 17.35 -1.76 17.19
C ALA A 157 17.46 -3.29 17.43
N GLU A 158 16.55 -3.85 18.24
CA GLU A 158 16.47 -5.28 18.55
C GLU A 158 15.96 -6.10 17.35
N VAL A 159 14.85 -5.66 16.76
CA VAL A 159 14.11 -6.44 15.77
C VAL A 159 14.38 -5.87 14.38
N LYS A 160 15.06 -6.67 13.55
CA LYS A 160 15.46 -6.31 12.19
C LYS A 160 14.71 -7.17 11.18
N PRO A 161 13.42 -6.88 10.91
CA PRO A 161 12.68 -7.62 9.90
C PRO A 161 13.31 -7.37 8.53
N ASP A 162 13.37 -8.42 7.71
CA ASP A 162 13.88 -8.35 6.34
C ASP A 162 12.81 -7.76 5.43
N LEU A 163 12.78 -6.42 5.35
CA LEU A 163 11.77 -5.68 4.61
C LEU A 163 12.02 -5.78 3.09
N PRO A 164 11.02 -6.23 2.30
CA PRO A 164 11.07 -6.11 0.85
C PRO A 164 11.31 -4.66 0.41
N GLU A 165 12.26 -4.45 -0.50
CA GLU A 165 12.52 -3.13 -1.09
C GLU A 165 11.26 -2.48 -1.67
N LEU A 166 10.37 -3.28 -2.28
CA LEU A 166 9.11 -2.81 -2.83
C LEU A 166 8.17 -2.20 -1.76
N LEU A 167 8.18 -2.72 -0.52
CA LEU A 167 7.43 -2.11 0.60
C LEU A 167 8.03 -0.75 0.95
N ILE A 168 9.36 -0.68 1.03
CA ILE A 168 10.07 0.56 1.39
C ILE A 168 9.81 1.65 0.34
N GLU A 169 9.91 1.30 -0.95
CA GLU A 169 9.61 2.21 -2.05
C GLU A 169 8.17 2.73 -1.98
N SER A 170 7.20 1.82 -1.84
CA SER A 170 5.78 2.19 -1.77
C SER A 170 5.47 3.12 -0.59
N GLU A 171 6.05 2.84 0.58
CA GLU A 171 5.84 3.68 1.76
C GLU A 171 6.53 5.04 1.62
N ARG A 172 7.76 5.08 1.09
CA ARG A 172 8.46 6.33 0.78
C ARG A 172 7.61 7.20 -0.14
N ASP A 173 7.09 6.62 -1.23
CA ASP A 173 6.32 7.35 -2.22
C ASP A 173 5.00 7.87 -1.61
N ARG A 174 4.36 7.08 -0.74
CA ARG A 174 3.18 7.51 0.03
C ARG A 174 3.50 8.71 0.94
N LEU A 175 4.60 8.65 1.68
CA LEU A 175 5.02 9.73 2.59
C LEU A 175 5.39 10.99 1.82
N LEU A 176 6.09 10.88 0.69
CA LEU A 176 6.42 12.00 -0.18
C LEU A 176 5.17 12.62 -0.82
N ALA A 177 4.23 11.81 -1.29
CA ALA A 177 2.96 12.30 -1.82
C ALA A 177 2.17 13.09 -0.77
N LYS A 178 2.18 12.62 0.49
CA LYS A 178 1.57 13.35 1.62
C LYS A 178 2.26 14.69 1.84
N LEU A 179 3.60 14.72 1.88
CA LEU A 179 4.36 15.97 2.01
C LEU A 179 4.02 16.93 0.87
N LEU A 180 4.03 16.48 -0.37
CA LEU A 180 3.73 17.32 -1.53
C LEU A 180 2.31 17.90 -1.46
N ALA A 181 1.33 17.12 -1.02
CA ALA A 181 -0.03 17.60 -0.83
C ALA A 181 -0.13 18.66 0.29
N GLU A 182 0.64 18.52 1.37
CA GLU A 182 0.73 19.52 2.44
C GLU A 182 1.41 20.81 1.96
N LEU A 183 2.52 20.71 1.21
CA LEU A 183 3.21 21.86 0.63
C LEU A 183 2.32 22.60 -0.37
N GLN A 184 1.58 21.87 -1.22
CA GLN A 184 0.65 22.46 -2.17
C GLN A 184 -0.43 23.29 -1.48
N LYS A 185 -0.95 22.85 -0.33
CA LYS A 185 -1.92 23.62 0.48
C LYS A 185 -1.32 24.92 1.02
N LEU A 186 -0.01 24.93 1.27
CA LEU A 186 0.73 26.10 1.73
C LEU A 186 1.27 26.96 0.57
N GLY A 187 1.02 26.55 -0.70
CA GLY A 187 1.52 27.26 -1.88
C GLY A 187 3.04 27.14 -2.08
N LEU A 188 3.67 26.11 -1.52
CA LEU A 188 5.12 25.88 -1.57
C LEU A 188 5.49 24.75 -2.55
N THR A 189 6.67 24.86 -3.17
CA THR A 189 7.28 23.76 -3.92
C THR A 189 8.23 22.94 -3.04
N ILE A 190 8.56 21.72 -3.48
CA ILE A 190 9.54 20.88 -2.76
C ILE A 190 10.94 21.52 -2.76
N ASP A 191 11.32 22.23 -3.81
CA ASP A 191 12.61 22.93 -3.89
C ASP A 191 12.68 24.08 -2.87
N GLN A 192 11.60 24.84 -2.72
CA GLN A 192 11.51 25.89 -1.71
C GLN A 192 11.56 25.31 -0.30
N TYR A 193 10.81 24.23 -0.04
CA TYR A 193 10.84 23.55 1.25
C TYR A 193 12.24 23.00 1.57
N ALA A 194 12.87 22.32 0.62
CA ALA A 194 14.22 21.80 0.79
C ALA A 194 15.21 22.94 1.08
N GLY A 195 15.16 24.01 0.28
CA GLY A 195 16.00 25.20 0.45
C GLY A 195 15.82 25.89 1.81
N SER A 196 14.58 26.07 2.27
CA SER A 196 14.29 26.63 3.61
C SER A 196 14.83 25.75 4.75
N ASN A 197 14.89 24.44 4.55
CA ASN A 197 15.47 23.50 5.50
C ASN A 197 16.99 23.30 5.32
N GLN A 198 17.64 24.08 4.44
CA GLN A 198 19.06 23.96 4.10
C GLN A 198 19.44 22.57 3.56
N LYS A 199 18.52 21.95 2.81
CA LYS A 199 18.66 20.61 2.24
C LYS A 199 18.42 20.61 0.73
N THR A 200 18.90 19.57 0.06
CA THR A 200 18.51 19.27 -1.33
C THR A 200 17.28 18.37 -1.38
N VAL A 201 16.60 18.34 -2.53
CA VAL A 201 15.45 17.44 -2.75
C VAL A 201 15.86 15.97 -2.56
N GLU A 202 17.07 15.60 -2.95
CA GLU A 202 17.64 14.26 -2.76
C GLU A 202 17.81 13.93 -1.28
N GLN A 203 18.27 14.88 -0.47
CA GLN A 203 18.39 14.71 0.98
C GLN A 203 17.02 14.54 1.64
N ILE A 204 16.02 15.33 1.24
CA ILE A 204 14.63 15.14 1.70
C ILE A 204 14.12 13.74 1.32
N LYS A 205 14.31 13.31 0.07
CA LYS A 205 13.92 11.96 -0.38
C LYS A 205 14.62 10.86 0.42
N ALA A 206 15.91 11.01 0.73
CA ALA A 206 16.67 10.05 1.51
C ALA A 206 16.18 9.97 2.96
N GLU A 207 15.86 11.10 3.59
CA GLU A 207 15.27 11.13 4.94
C GLU A 207 13.90 10.45 4.98
N TYR A 208 13.07 10.69 3.95
CA TYR A 208 11.78 10.03 3.82
C TYR A 208 11.91 8.52 3.55
N ALA A 209 12.94 8.08 2.83
CA ALA A 209 13.25 6.67 2.67
C ALA A 209 13.63 6.03 4.01
N GLN A 210 14.49 6.68 4.82
CA GLN A 210 14.84 6.19 6.15
C GLN A 210 13.63 6.18 7.09
N THR A 211 12.77 7.19 6.99
CA THR A 211 11.52 7.28 7.75
C THR A 211 10.56 6.15 7.35
N ALA A 212 10.45 5.83 6.06
CA ALA A 212 9.66 4.71 5.56
C ALA A 212 10.15 3.37 6.14
N VAL A 213 11.47 3.13 6.11
CA VAL A 213 12.08 1.93 6.71
C VAL A 213 11.72 1.81 8.20
N ASN A 214 11.92 2.88 8.97
CA ASN A 214 11.67 2.86 10.42
C ASN A 214 10.19 2.69 10.74
N SER A 215 9.30 3.36 9.98
CA SER A 215 7.85 3.28 10.16
C SER A 215 7.34 1.87 9.87
N LEU A 216 7.77 1.26 8.76
CA LEU A 216 7.41 -0.12 8.41
C LEU A 216 7.93 -1.12 9.44
N LYS A 217 9.19 -0.99 9.88
CA LYS A 217 9.75 -1.84 10.94
C LYS A 217 8.89 -1.78 12.19
N LEU A 218 8.62 -0.57 12.68
CA LEU A 218 7.82 -0.38 13.89
C LEU A 218 6.41 -0.95 13.74
N GLU A 219 5.77 -0.71 12.60
CA GLU A 219 4.43 -1.22 12.31
C GLU A 219 4.37 -2.74 12.38
N LEU A 220 5.31 -3.42 11.71
CA LEU A 220 5.38 -4.87 11.70
C LEU A 220 5.73 -5.45 13.07
N ILE A 221 6.63 -4.79 13.82
CA ILE A 221 6.99 -5.22 15.18
C ILE A 221 5.77 -5.10 16.10
N LEU A 222 5.08 -3.96 16.12
CA LEU A 222 3.91 -3.75 16.97
C LEU A 222 2.77 -4.70 16.60
N GLN A 223 2.56 -4.94 15.31
CA GLN A 223 1.59 -5.94 14.85
C GLN A 223 1.96 -7.34 15.38
N SER A 224 3.22 -7.73 15.24
CA SER A 224 3.69 -9.05 15.67
C SER A 224 3.62 -9.23 17.19
N ILE A 225 3.90 -8.16 17.96
CA ILE A 225 3.70 -8.16 19.43
C ILE A 225 2.22 -8.33 19.76
N ALA A 226 1.34 -7.60 19.07
CA ALA A 226 -0.09 -7.70 19.31
C ALA A 226 -0.65 -9.09 18.98
N GLU A 227 -0.16 -9.73 17.92
CA GLU A 227 -0.49 -11.10 17.56
C GLU A 227 0.05 -12.11 18.58
N ALA A 228 1.32 -11.97 18.99
CA ALA A 228 1.94 -12.85 19.98
C ALA A 228 1.25 -12.77 21.36
N LYS A 229 0.84 -11.57 21.77
CA LYS A 229 0.07 -11.33 23.01
C LYS A 229 -1.43 -11.58 22.84
N LYS A 230 -1.88 -11.90 21.62
CA LYS A 230 -3.29 -12.12 21.27
C LYS A 230 -4.19 -10.95 21.69
N PHE A 231 -3.72 -9.72 21.51
CA PHE A 231 -4.53 -8.54 21.78
C PHE A 231 -5.72 -8.49 20.82
N THR A 232 -6.91 -8.69 21.37
CA THR A 232 -8.18 -8.51 20.67
C THR A 232 -8.74 -7.14 20.97
N VAL A 233 -9.56 -6.62 20.06
CA VAL A 233 -10.32 -5.39 20.25
C VAL A 233 -11.78 -5.77 20.15
N THR A 234 -12.56 -5.41 21.15
CA THR A 234 -14.00 -5.67 21.19
C THR A 234 -14.77 -4.54 20.50
N ASP A 235 -15.97 -4.83 20.01
CA ASP A 235 -16.84 -3.80 19.44
C ASP A 235 -17.13 -2.67 20.44
N ALA A 236 -17.25 -2.98 21.73
CA ALA A 236 -17.45 -1.98 22.78
C ALA A 236 -16.29 -0.98 22.89
N GLU A 237 -15.05 -1.43 22.67
CA GLU A 237 -13.87 -0.55 22.66
C GLU A 237 -13.85 0.36 21.42
N ILE A 238 -14.29 -0.17 20.27
CA ILE A 238 -14.45 0.61 19.03
C ILE A 238 -15.55 1.65 19.22
N ASP A 239 -16.70 1.25 19.75
CA ASP A 239 -17.84 2.13 20.02
C ASP A 239 -17.48 3.26 20.97
N LYS A 240 -16.70 2.94 22.01
CA LYS A 240 -16.18 3.94 22.95
C LYS A 240 -15.29 4.96 22.23
N MET A 241 -14.34 4.50 21.41
CA MET A 241 -13.46 5.38 20.64
C MET A 241 -14.25 6.29 19.67
N ILE A 242 -15.27 5.75 19.00
CA ILE A 242 -16.15 6.53 18.11
C ILE A 242 -16.95 7.54 18.93
N ALA A 243 -17.48 7.16 20.09
CA ALA A 243 -18.24 8.05 20.97
C ALA A 243 -17.41 9.24 21.47
N GLU A 244 -16.12 9.04 21.72
CA GLU A 244 -15.14 10.05 22.14
C GLU A 244 -14.78 11.06 21.04
N ALA A 245 -15.07 10.79 19.76
CA ALA A 245 -14.76 11.70 18.64
C ALA A 245 -15.55 13.03 18.68
N GLY A 246 -16.54 13.16 19.57
CA GLY A 246 -17.27 14.39 19.88
C GLY A 246 -18.30 14.83 18.82
N ASP A 247 -17.90 14.95 17.56
CA ASP A 247 -18.73 15.45 16.45
C ASP A 247 -19.70 14.35 15.92
N PRO A 248 -21.04 14.59 15.92
CA PRO A 248 -22.03 13.66 15.36
C PRO A 248 -21.80 13.26 13.90
N LYS A 249 -21.28 14.17 13.06
CA LYS A 249 -21.02 13.89 11.65
C LYS A 249 -19.80 12.97 11.49
N LEU A 250 -18.77 13.21 12.29
CA LEU A 250 -17.58 12.36 12.35
C LEU A 250 -17.93 10.96 12.88
N LYS A 251 -18.82 10.85 13.88
CA LYS A 251 -19.31 9.57 14.40
C LYS A 251 -19.95 8.71 13.32
N GLN A 252 -20.80 9.29 12.47
CA GLN A 252 -21.43 8.56 11.37
C GLN A 252 -20.41 8.09 10.33
N GLN A 253 -19.40 8.91 10.02
CA GLN A 253 -18.34 8.53 9.10
C GLN A 253 -17.50 7.36 9.65
N LEU A 254 -17.15 7.40 10.94
CA LEU A 254 -16.35 6.38 11.60
C LEU A 254 -17.09 5.07 11.87
N ASN A 255 -18.43 5.06 11.78
CA ASN A 255 -19.24 3.88 12.09
C ASN A 255 -19.52 2.96 10.88
N THR A 256 -18.87 3.19 9.74
CA THR A 256 -18.97 2.26 8.59
C THR A 256 -18.16 0.98 8.87
N PRO A 257 -18.53 -0.19 8.29
CA PRO A 257 -17.79 -1.43 8.51
C PRO A 257 -16.29 -1.32 8.22
N SER A 258 -15.92 -0.59 7.17
CA SER A 258 -14.52 -0.35 6.79
C SER A 258 -13.77 0.48 7.83
N GLU A 259 -14.38 1.56 8.31
CA GLU A 259 -13.76 2.44 9.33
C GLU A 259 -13.67 1.75 10.69
N ARG A 260 -14.70 1.00 11.09
CA ARG A 260 -14.65 0.18 12.33
C ARG A 260 -13.52 -0.83 12.30
N ALA A 261 -13.32 -1.51 11.16
CA ALA A 261 -12.20 -2.43 10.99
C ALA A 261 -10.84 -1.71 11.12
N TYR A 262 -10.71 -0.53 10.52
CA TYR A 262 -9.52 0.31 10.66
C TYR A 262 -9.27 0.73 12.11
N ILE A 263 -10.31 1.21 12.83
CA ILE A 263 -10.23 1.57 14.25
C ILE A 263 -9.79 0.36 15.08
N GLY A 264 -10.30 -0.84 14.79
CA GLY A 264 -9.86 -2.08 15.43
C GLY A 264 -8.36 -2.34 15.27
N VAL A 265 -7.79 -2.12 14.08
CA VAL A 265 -6.35 -2.22 13.84
C VAL A 265 -5.58 -1.18 14.66
N VAL A 266 -6.05 0.07 14.68
CA VAL A 266 -5.41 1.16 15.43
C VAL A 266 -5.43 0.89 16.93
N LEU A 267 -6.56 0.46 17.48
CA LEU A 267 -6.72 0.13 18.90
C LEU A 267 -5.86 -1.07 19.30
N ARG A 268 -5.73 -2.08 18.43
CA ARG A 268 -4.85 -3.22 18.68
C ARG A 268 -3.39 -2.78 18.79
N LYS A 269 -2.94 -1.89 17.89
CA LYS A 269 -1.60 -1.28 17.97
C LYS A 269 -1.43 -0.46 19.25
N LYS A 270 -2.44 0.32 19.64
CA LYS A 270 -2.45 1.08 20.90
C LYS A 270 -2.26 0.17 22.11
N LYS A 271 -2.97 -0.96 22.19
CA LYS A 271 -2.78 -1.96 23.27
C LYS A 271 -1.35 -2.49 23.35
N ALA A 272 -0.70 -2.73 22.21
CA ALA A 272 0.71 -3.13 22.20
C ALA A 272 1.62 -2.04 22.74
N ILE A 273 1.39 -0.78 22.38
CA ILE A 273 2.16 0.36 22.89
C ILE A 273 1.94 0.54 24.40
N ASP A 274 0.70 0.46 24.87
CA ASP A 274 0.35 0.57 26.29
C ASP A 274 1.02 -0.54 27.11
N PHE A 275 1.00 -1.78 26.60
CA PHE A 275 1.72 -2.91 27.19
C PHE A 275 3.23 -2.64 27.31
N LEU A 276 3.86 -2.15 26.23
CA LEU A 276 5.29 -1.85 26.22
C LEU A 276 5.66 -0.72 27.17
N THR A 277 4.79 0.28 27.29
CA THR A 277 4.99 1.43 28.18
C THR A 277 4.92 1.02 29.65
N ALA A 278 4.14 -0.03 29.97
CA ALA A 278 4.02 -0.58 31.32
C ALA A 278 5.19 -1.49 31.75
N LEU A 279 6.19 -1.74 30.87
CA LEU A 279 7.32 -2.62 31.18
C LEU A 279 8.40 -2.01 32.08
N GLY A 280 8.40 -0.68 32.27
CA GLY A 280 9.39 0.06 33.07
C GLY A 280 8.76 1.20 33.86
#